data_AF-A0A7S2GNB4-F1
#
_entry.id   AF-A0A7S2GNB4-F1
#
_cell.length_a   1.000
_cell.length_b   1.000
_cell.length_c   1.000
_cell.angle_alpha   90.00
_cell.angle_beta   90.00
_cell.angle_gamma   90.00
#
_symmetry.space_group_name_H-M   'P 1'
#
loop_
_entity.id
_entity.type
_entity.pdbx_description
1 polymer ?
#
loop_
_entity_poly.entity_id
_entity_poly.type
_entity_poly.pdbx_seq_one_letter_code
_entity_poly.pdbx_strand_id
1 'polypeptide(L)'
;QYTVDAVEFAQRCFEFHGDNQERRLSEHFQLPHRQVKYWKSKLGLTWIQTGGARPLLPSIETLEALWADDPCLTVDALAKRYGICARTMRSHLAAVGFRPEPVADDAPVMEALSKLVQRGWCSNIGVGFAEA
;
A
#
# COMPACT_ATOMS: atom_id res chain seq x y z
N GLN A 1 -2.34 -27.05 -6.38
CA GLN A 1 -2.97 -26.04 -5.51
C GLN A 1 -2.27 -26.12 -4.16
N TYR A 2 -1.82 -24.99 -3.60
CA TYR A 2 -1.27 -24.99 -2.25
C TYR A 2 -2.44 -24.99 -1.27
N THR A 3 -2.60 -26.08 -0.53
CA THR A 3 -3.61 -26.17 0.53
C THR A 3 -2.94 -25.74 1.82
N VAL A 4 -3.49 -24.70 2.43
CA VAL A 4 -3.00 -24.13 3.68
C VAL A 4 -4.20 -24.07 4.62
N ASP A 5 -4.02 -24.48 5.87
CA ASP A 5 -5.04 -24.29 6.89
C ASP A 5 -5.21 -22.78 7.13
N ALA A 6 -6.41 -22.27 6.84
CA ALA A 6 -6.72 -20.85 6.96
C ALA A 6 -6.61 -20.34 8.41
N VAL A 7 -6.92 -21.18 9.39
CA VAL A 7 -6.86 -20.83 10.82
C VAL A 7 -5.41 -20.73 11.25
N GLU A 8 -4.60 -21.73 10.90
CA GLU A 8 -3.17 -21.73 11.21
C GLU A 8 -2.46 -20.56 10.51
N PHE A 9 -2.76 -20.31 9.23
CA PHE A 9 -2.18 -19.19 8.50
C PHE A 9 -2.52 -17.84 9.14
N ALA A 10 -3.76 -17.65 9.58
CA ALA A 10 -4.17 -16.43 10.27
C ALA A 10 -3.39 -16.27 11.57
N GLN A 11 -3.31 -17.32 12.39
CA GLN A 11 -2.58 -17.31 13.65
C GLN A 11 -1.09 -16.99 13.45
N ARG A 12 -0.43 -17.63 12.48
CA ARG A 12 0.98 -17.34 12.15
C ARG A 12 1.20 -15.92 11.64
N CYS A 13 0.22 -15.33 10.96
CA CYS A 13 0.31 -13.91 10.62
C CYS A 13 0.42 -13.07 11.90
N PHE A 14 -0.42 -13.31 12.91
CA PHE A 14 -0.34 -12.59 14.19
C PHE A 14 0.97 -12.84 14.92
N GLU A 15 1.45 -14.07 14.98
CA GLU A 15 2.71 -14.41 15.67
C GLU A 15 3.95 -13.82 14.98
N PHE A 16 3.93 -13.74 13.65
CA PHE A 16 5.07 -13.24 12.85
C PHE A 16 4.96 -11.76 12.48
N HIS A 17 4.10 -10.99 13.16
CA HIS A 17 3.90 -9.57 12.87
C HIS A 17 5.21 -8.76 12.88
N GLY A 18 5.20 -7.62 12.18
CA GLY A 18 6.38 -6.76 12.01
C GLY A 18 7.19 -7.06 10.76
N ASP A 19 8.45 -6.62 10.77
CA ASP A 19 9.33 -6.70 9.61
C ASP A 19 9.63 -8.14 9.22
N ASN A 20 9.69 -8.39 7.90
CA ASN A 20 9.94 -9.71 7.31
C ASN A 20 8.85 -10.78 7.55
N GLN A 21 7.65 -10.41 7.99
CA GLN A 21 6.53 -11.35 8.19
C GLN A 21 6.29 -12.25 6.96
N GLU A 22 6.24 -11.69 5.75
CA GLU A 22 5.94 -12.46 4.54
C GLU A 22 7.02 -13.50 4.23
N ARG A 23 8.28 -13.17 4.51
CA ARG A 23 9.41 -14.11 4.36
C ARG A 23 9.27 -15.26 5.37
N ARG A 24 8.99 -14.95 6.63
CA ARG A 24 8.79 -15.96 7.69
C ARG A 24 7.60 -16.88 7.39
N LEU A 25 6.50 -16.34 6.86
CA LEU A 25 5.36 -17.13 6.40
C LEU A 25 5.70 -17.99 5.18
N SER A 26 6.50 -17.46 4.25
CA SER A 26 6.98 -18.18 3.07
C SER A 26 7.82 -19.40 3.45
N GLU A 27 8.76 -19.22 4.38
CA GLU A 27 9.60 -20.29 4.94
C GLU A 27 8.77 -21.31 5.74
N HIS A 28 7.89 -20.86 6.63
CA HIS A 28 7.11 -21.73 7.51
C HIS A 28 6.13 -22.63 6.74
N PHE A 29 5.39 -22.07 5.79
CA PHE A 29 4.42 -22.82 5.00
C PHE A 29 5.01 -23.40 3.70
N GLN A 30 6.31 -23.20 3.45
CA GLN A 30 6.99 -23.56 2.19
C GLN A 30 6.25 -23.03 0.95
N LEU A 31 5.74 -21.80 1.06
CA LEU A 31 4.95 -21.16 0.02
C LEU A 31 5.78 -20.12 -0.73
N PRO A 32 5.64 -20.00 -2.05
CA PRO A 32 6.15 -18.84 -2.77
C PRO A 32 5.56 -17.53 -2.20
N HIS A 33 6.36 -16.45 -2.14
CA HIS A 33 5.92 -15.13 -1.65
C HIS A 33 4.58 -14.67 -2.26
N ARG A 34 4.34 -14.95 -3.55
CA ARG A 34 3.07 -14.64 -4.22
C ARG A 34 1.85 -15.32 -3.58
N GLN A 35 2.00 -16.54 -3.08
CA GLN A 35 0.93 -17.30 -2.43
C GLN A 35 0.66 -16.78 -1.01
N VAL A 36 1.71 -16.39 -0.27
CA VAL A 36 1.56 -15.72 1.03
C VAL A 36 0.74 -14.43 0.88
N LYS A 37 1.07 -13.58 -0.11
CA LYS A 37 0.32 -12.36 -0.41
C LYS A 37 -1.14 -12.65 -0.79
N TYR A 38 -1.37 -13.68 -1.60
CA TYR A 38 -2.72 -14.13 -1.96
C TYR A 38 -3.54 -14.52 -0.71
N TRP A 39 -3.01 -15.39 0.16
CA TRP A 39 -3.71 -15.83 1.36
C TRP A 39 -3.98 -14.69 2.35
N LYS A 40 -3.00 -13.80 2.57
CA LYS A 40 -3.22 -12.59 3.39
C LYS A 40 -4.35 -11.72 2.82
N SER A 41 -4.38 -11.52 1.50
CA SER A 41 -5.46 -10.75 0.86
C SER A 41 -6.81 -11.46 0.96
N LYS A 42 -6.84 -12.78 0.73
CA LYS A 42 -8.06 -13.60 0.77
C LYS A 42 -8.70 -13.61 2.16
N LEU A 43 -7.88 -13.63 3.21
CA LEU A 43 -8.32 -13.65 4.60
C LEU A 43 -8.47 -12.24 5.21
N GLY A 44 -8.22 -11.18 4.44
CA GLY A 44 -8.32 -9.80 4.94
C GLY A 44 -7.29 -9.45 6.02
N LEU A 45 -6.11 -10.09 6.00
CA LEU A 45 -5.04 -9.96 7.00
C LEU A 45 -3.90 -9.02 6.57
N THR A 46 -4.17 -8.15 5.60
CA THR A 46 -3.18 -7.22 5.01
C THR A 46 -2.77 -6.09 5.97
N TRP A 47 -3.44 -5.97 7.11
CA TRP A 47 -3.19 -4.97 8.15
C TRP A 47 -2.24 -5.41 9.27
N ILE A 48 -1.86 -6.70 9.36
CA ILE A 48 -1.09 -7.26 10.50
C ILE A 48 0.36 -6.71 10.61
N GLN A 49 0.76 -5.79 9.73
CA GLN A 49 1.96 -4.97 9.93
C GLN A 49 1.88 -4.11 11.21
N THR A 50 0.68 -3.83 11.71
CA THR A 50 0.36 -3.05 12.92
C THR A 50 0.53 -3.80 14.25
N GLY A 51 1.60 -4.58 14.42
CA GLY A 51 1.86 -5.23 15.71
C GLY A 51 0.80 -6.26 16.15
N GLY A 52 0.08 -6.86 15.19
CA GLY A 52 -0.91 -7.91 15.46
C GLY A 52 -2.29 -7.44 15.94
N ALA A 53 -2.56 -6.14 16.08
CA ALA A 53 -3.90 -5.64 16.41
C ALA A 53 -4.63 -5.15 15.17
N ARG A 54 -5.94 -5.38 15.05
CA ARG A 54 -6.71 -4.83 13.91
C ARG A 54 -6.77 -3.31 14.04
N PRO A 55 -6.24 -2.54 13.09
CA PRO A 55 -6.26 -1.09 13.18
C PRO A 55 -7.69 -0.59 13.05
N LEU A 56 -8.02 0.39 13.88
CA LEU A 56 -9.23 1.19 13.75
C LEU A 56 -9.01 2.18 12.61
N LEU A 57 -9.66 1.92 11.46
CA LEU A 57 -9.56 2.77 10.28
C LEU A 57 -10.47 4.00 10.42
N PRO A 58 -10.11 5.14 9.81
CA PRO A 58 -10.85 6.39 9.96
C PRO A 58 -12.26 6.29 9.37
N SER A 59 -13.23 6.97 10.00
CA SER A 59 -14.56 7.17 9.43
C SER A 59 -14.49 8.10 8.21
N ILE A 60 -15.59 8.17 7.42
CA ILE A 60 -15.68 9.12 6.30
C ILE A 60 -15.50 10.57 6.76
N GLU A 61 -16.12 10.96 7.87
CA GLU A 61 -16.00 12.31 8.46
C GLU A 61 -14.55 12.63 8.85
N THR A 62 -13.85 11.64 9.42
CA THR A 62 -12.43 11.78 9.76
C THR A 62 -11.58 11.93 8.49
N LEU A 63 -11.89 11.18 7.43
CA LEU A 63 -11.19 11.26 6.15
C LEU A 63 -11.39 12.64 5.51
N GLU A 64 -12.61 13.17 5.49
CA GLU A 64 -12.92 14.51 4.97
C GLU A 64 -12.15 15.60 5.73
N ALA A 65 -12.14 15.55 7.06
CA ALA A 65 -11.38 16.49 7.87
C ALA A 65 -9.87 16.42 7.60
N LEU A 66 -9.31 15.21 7.50
CA LEU A 66 -7.89 15.01 7.20
C LEU A 66 -7.52 15.50 5.80
N TRP A 67 -8.40 15.28 4.81
CA TRP A 67 -8.16 15.70 3.43
C TRP A 67 -8.32 17.21 3.22
N ALA A 68 -9.19 17.85 4.00
CA ALA A 68 -9.35 19.30 4.01
C ALA A 68 -8.18 20.02 4.71
N ASP A 69 -7.61 19.40 5.75
CA ASP A 69 -6.50 19.95 6.53
C ASP A 69 -5.16 19.89 5.79
N ASP A 70 -4.89 18.79 5.08
CA ASP A 70 -3.65 18.58 4.33
C ASP A 70 -3.94 18.29 2.85
N PRO A 71 -3.85 19.29 1.95
CA PRO A 71 -4.05 19.07 0.53
C PRO A 71 -2.96 18.18 -0.08
N CYS A 72 -1.81 17.97 0.56
CA CYS A 72 -0.76 17.06 0.09
C CYS A 72 -0.92 15.63 0.63
N LEU A 73 -2.01 15.35 1.35
CA LEU A 73 -2.23 14.05 1.97
C LEU A 73 -2.36 12.96 0.90
N THR A 74 -1.46 11.98 0.95
CA THR A 74 -1.50 10.83 0.06
C THR A 74 -2.12 9.62 0.75
N VAL A 75 -2.70 8.72 -0.04
CA VAL A 75 -3.19 7.43 0.47
C VAL A 75 -2.07 6.61 1.12
N ASP A 76 -0.83 6.75 0.65
CA ASP A 76 0.34 6.07 1.23
C ASP A 76 0.70 6.64 2.61
N ALA A 77 0.71 7.97 2.75
CA ALA A 77 0.90 8.64 4.03
C ALA A 77 -0.20 8.25 5.04
N LEU A 78 -1.45 8.24 4.59
CA LEU A 78 -2.58 7.80 5.40
C LEU A 78 -2.40 6.32 5.81
N ALA A 79 -2.06 5.44 4.88
CA ALA A 79 -1.83 4.03 5.18
C ALA A 79 -0.74 3.81 6.23
N LYS A 80 0.40 4.52 6.10
CA LYS A 80 1.49 4.53 7.10
C LYS A 80 1.02 5.02 8.46
N ARG A 81 0.21 6.09 8.52
CA ARG A 81 -0.33 6.63 9.79
C ARG A 81 -1.17 5.60 10.55
N TYR A 82 -1.91 4.76 9.84
CA TYR A 82 -2.70 3.66 10.42
C TYR A 82 -1.96 2.31 10.42
N GLY A 83 -0.67 2.31 10.05
CA GLY A 83 0.23 1.15 9.97
C GLY A 83 -0.23 0.00 9.07
N ILE A 84 -1.10 0.29 8.10
CA ILE A 84 -1.57 -0.68 7.10
C ILE A 84 -0.89 -0.45 5.76
N CYS A 85 -0.98 -1.45 4.87
CA CYS A 85 -0.52 -1.24 3.51
C CYS A 85 -1.49 -0.35 2.70
N ALA A 86 -0.96 0.40 1.73
CA ALA A 86 -1.74 1.31 0.89
C ALA A 86 -2.91 0.64 0.15
N ARG A 87 -2.80 -0.66 -0.18
CA ARG A 87 -3.90 -1.43 -0.78
C ARG A 87 -5.08 -1.56 0.18
N THR A 88 -4.84 -1.90 1.45
CA THR A 88 -5.88 -1.96 2.48
C THR A 88 -6.55 -0.61 2.64
N MET A 89 -5.77 0.48 2.62
CA MET A 89 -6.32 1.82 2.73
C MET A 89 -7.21 2.16 1.52
N ARG A 90 -6.77 1.91 0.29
CA ARG A 90 -7.61 2.10 -0.91
C ARG A 90 -8.91 1.30 -0.85
N SER A 91 -8.85 0.04 -0.41
CA SER A 91 -10.05 -0.78 -0.23
C SER A 91 -11.00 -0.19 0.82
N HIS A 92 -10.47 0.35 1.91
CA HIS A 92 -11.25 1.04 2.93
C HIS A 92 -11.91 2.31 2.37
N LEU A 93 -11.16 3.19 1.70
CA LEU A 93 -11.70 4.41 1.08
C LEU A 93 -12.85 4.08 0.12
N ALA A 94 -12.69 3.06 -0.73
CA ALA A 94 -13.73 2.60 -1.63
C ALA A 94 -14.97 2.06 -0.89
N ALA A 95 -14.78 1.30 0.20
CA ALA A 95 -15.86 0.74 0.98
C ALA A 95 -16.70 1.80 1.72
N VAL A 96 -16.05 2.87 2.19
CA VAL A 96 -16.74 4.00 2.84
C VAL A 96 -17.22 5.05 1.85
N GLY A 97 -17.04 4.83 0.55
CA GLY A 97 -17.46 5.77 -0.50
C GLY A 97 -16.63 7.06 -0.58
N PHE A 98 -15.49 7.13 0.12
CA PHE A 98 -14.62 8.29 0.09
C PHE A 98 -13.80 8.31 -1.20
N ARG A 99 -13.99 9.36 -2.00
CA ARG A 99 -13.19 9.62 -3.20
C ARG A 99 -12.37 10.88 -2.97
N PRO A 100 -11.06 10.76 -2.74
CA PRO A 100 -10.22 11.95 -2.65
C PRO A 100 -10.28 12.69 -3.99
N GLU A 101 -10.63 13.98 -3.95
CA GLU A 101 -10.53 14.81 -5.15
C GLU A 101 -9.06 14.88 -5.58
N PRO A 102 -8.77 14.86 -6.90
CA PRO A 102 -7.43 15.07 -7.38
C PRO A 102 -6.93 16.43 -6.85
N VAL A 103 -5.81 16.41 -6.16
CA VAL A 103 -5.20 17.59 -5.57
C VAL A 103 -4.64 18.44 -6.71
N ALA A 104 -5.30 19.57 -6.95
CA ALA A 104 -4.92 20.59 -7.92
C ALA A 104 -4.84 20.14 -9.38
N ASP A 105 -5.03 21.10 -10.27
CA ASP A 105 -4.87 20.94 -11.70
C ASP A 105 -3.44 20.46 -11.99
N ASP A 106 -3.31 19.18 -12.36
CA ASP A 106 -2.04 18.56 -12.78
C ASP A 106 -1.61 19.06 -14.18
N ALA A 107 -2.41 19.90 -14.86
CA ALA A 107 -2.04 20.45 -16.16
C ALA A 107 -0.63 21.08 -16.23
N PRO A 108 -0.15 21.91 -15.28
CA PRO A 108 1.19 22.47 -15.36
C PRO A 108 2.28 21.40 -15.13
N VAL A 109 2.02 20.37 -14.31
CA VAL A 109 2.94 19.24 -14.11
C VAL A 109 2.99 18.35 -15.34
N MET A 110 1.84 18.03 -15.93
CA MET A 110 1.71 17.24 -17.15
C MET A 110 2.26 17.98 -18.38
N GLU A 111 2.06 19.30 -18.47
CA GLU A 111 2.68 20.18 -19.45
C GLU A 111 4.21 20.18 -19.29
N ALA A 112 4.73 20.27 -18.06
CA ALA A 112 6.17 20.21 -17.79
C ALA A 112 6.77 18.84 -18.13
N LEU A 113 6.09 17.75 -17.77
CA LEU A 113 6.48 16.38 -18.13
C LEU A 113 6.43 16.17 -19.65
N SER A 114 5.39 16.66 -20.33
CA SER A 114 5.27 16.62 -21.79
C SER A 114 6.41 17.38 -22.46
N LYS A 115 6.77 18.58 -21.96
CA LYS A 115 7.94 19.35 -22.44
C LYS A 115 9.26 18.62 -22.18
N LEU A 116 9.41 17.90 -21.07
CA LEU A 116 10.59 17.08 -20.78
C LEU A 116 10.71 15.86 -21.71
N VAL A 117 9.59 15.20 -22.01
CA VAL A 117 9.51 14.11 -22.99
C VAL A 117 9.81 14.62 -24.40
N GLN A 118 9.23 15.76 -24.81
CA GLN A 118 9.48 16.40 -26.11
C GLN A 118 10.93 16.86 -26.28
N ARG A 119 11.61 17.24 -25.20
CA ARG A 119 13.04 17.61 -25.20
C ARG A 119 13.99 16.42 -25.15
N GLY A 120 13.49 15.18 -25.18
CA GLY A 120 14.30 13.96 -25.20
C GLY A 120 15.05 13.70 -23.90
N TRP A 121 14.63 14.28 -22.77
CA TRP A 121 15.30 14.08 -21.47
C TRP A 121 14.87 12.80 -20.75
N CYS A 122 13.68 12.28 -21.05
CA CYS A 122 13.16 11.06 -20.41
C CYS A 122 13.76 9.76 -20.94
N SER A 123 14.60 9.79 -22.00
CA SER A 123 15.28 8.60 -22.54
C SER A 123 16.54 8.20 -21.75
N ASN A 124 17.04 9.03 -20.82
CA ASN A 124 18.28 8.75 -20.07
C ASN A 124 18.12 8.63 -18.54
N ILE A 125 16.89 8.67 -18.00
CA ILE A 125 16.65 8.33 -16.58
C ILE A 125 16.75 6.79 -16.44
N GLY A 126 17.97 6.29 -16.50
CA GLY A 126 18.30 4.87 -16.48
C GLY A 126 19.69 4.51 -17.03
N VAL A 127 20.38 5.43 -17.73
CA VAL A 127 21.66 5.11 -18.42
C VAL A 127 22.86 5.96 -17.93
N GLY A 128 22.70 6.84 -16.93
CA GLY A 128 23.70 7.87 -16.61
C GLY A 128 24.30 7.91 -15.19
N PHE A 129 24.24 6.83 -14.41
CA PHE A 129 24.93 6.76 -13.09
C PHE A 129 25.74 5.47 -12.91
N ALA A 130 26.31 4.94 -13.99
CA ALA A 130 27.40 3.97 -13.91
C ALA A 130 28.62 4.55 -14.63
N GLU A 131 29.66 4.78 -13.82
CA GLU A 131 31.08 4.98 -14.19
C GLU A 131 31.48 6.36 -14.75
N ALA A 132 32.04 7.16 -13.83
CA ALA A 132 33.13 8.10 -14.11
C ALA A 132 34.46 7.44 -13.73
#